data_AF-A0A6L9K5I9-F1
#
_entry.id   AF-A0A6L9K5I9-F1
#
_cell.length_a   1.000
_cell.length_b   1.000
_cell.length_c   1.000
_cell.angle_alpha   90.00
_cell.angle_beta   90.00
_cell.angle_gamma   90.00
#
_symmetry.space_group_name_H-M   'P 1'
#
loop_
_entity.id
_entity.type
_entity.pdbx_description
1 polymer ?
#
loop_
_entity_poly.entity_id
_entity_poly.type
_entity_poly.pdbx_seq_one_letter_code
_entity_poly.pdbx_strand_id
1 'polypeptide(L)'
;MKNKYIYRLFLMLSIVLLAVSCKQPEPEDSLSLSVASIIASADANTYQVNVTTTVSDFTALSDADWCAVSSDISKKNITIVVSKNELTISRKAKITVTAGTKTAFVSVTQAAAEAPVYTKTKRDSMALIALNTGETKWDKTVSMNSWSGVKVEMIDGVRRVTELNVPSAGFITGAFSDSIKNLTELLYLDLSGNNLTNSIPSLVTLNKLIVIDLKNNKLTGVIPTLPISLAYISFGQNNLSGALPLQIKDLTGLMVFDLGLNDLTGSIPAEWSTLTKLRYFYLYGNLLSGTIPAYIASFSKLESLALDYNQLTGEIPAGIGSINSLLKLYLQQNKLTGSIPADLLNNTHWLEWKDFVLPQQNNTTLSAVNSSKYPTKYFRVTSLEPKIQIYPLPEKKYYLER
;
A
#
# COMPACT_ATOMS: atom_id res chain seq x y z
N MET A 1 33.75 -22.80 -8.77
CA MET A 1 33.53 -22.21 -7.43
C MET A 1 34.69 -21.33 -6.90
N LYS A 2 35.65 -20.86 -7.72
CA LYS A 2 36.72 -19.95 -7.24
C LYS A 2 36.69 -18.51 -7.77
N ASN A 3 35.80 -18.16 -8.70
CA ASN A 3 35.74 -16.80 -9.28
C ASN A 3 34.54 -15.93 -8.82
N LYS A 4 33.67 -16.41 -7.93
CA LYS A 4 32.52 -15.64 -7.41
C LYS A 4 32.82 -14.90 -6.09
N TYR A 5 33.94 -15.21 -5.44
CA TYR A 5 34.39 -14.56 -4.21
C TYR A 5 35.28 -13.33 -4.48
N ILE A 6 35.94 -13.25 -5.64
CA ILE A 6 36.77 -12.09 -6.01
C ILE A 6 35.89 -10.87 -6.34
N TYR A 7 34.71 -11.07 -6.93
CA TYR A 7 33.72 -9.99 -7.10
C TYR A 7 32.95 -9.63 -5.82
N ARG A 8 32.89 -10.52 -4.82
CA ARG A 8 32.28 -10.22 -3.51
C ARG A 8 33.24 -9.52 -2.55
N LEU A 9 34.55 -9.69 -2.72
CA LEU A 9 35.55 -8.96 -1.95
C LEU A 9 35.74 -7.52 -2.44
N PHE A 10 35.42 -7.24 -3.72
CA PHE A 10 35.40 -5.88 -4.26
C PHE A 10 34.11 -5.10 -3.97
N LEU A 11 33.02 -5.76 -3.56
CA LEU A 11 31.74 -5.11 -3.23
C LEU A 11 31.58 -4.77 -1.73
N MET A 12 32.64 -4.98 -0.94
CA MET A 12 32.79 -4.48 0.44
C MET A 12 33.95 -3.48 0.54
N LEU A 13 34.29 -2.79 -0.54
CA LEU A 13 35.01 -1.52 -0.44
C LEU A 13 33.99 -0.42 -0.65
N SER A 14 33.59 0.24 0.45
CA SER A 14 32.89 1.52 0.41
C SER A 14 33.75 2.51 -0.38
N ILE A 15 33.45 2.70 -1.66
CA ILE A 15 34.05 3.77 -2.46
C ILE A 15 33.45 5.08 -1.97
N VAL A 16 34.04 5.62 -0.91
CA VAL A 16 33.79 6.99 -0.50
C VAL A 16 34.52 7.86 -1.53
N LEU A 17 33.78 8.45 -2.48
CA LEU A 17 34.35 9.47 -3.34
C LEU A 17 34.57 10.73 -2.48
N LEU A 18 35.79 10.89 -1.96
CA LEU A 18 36.21 12.05 -1.20
C LEU A 18 36.94 13.03 -2.12
N ALA A 19 36.42 14.26 -2.19
CA ALA A 19 37.07 15.36 -2.87
C ALA A 19 37.64 16.31 -1.82
N VAL A 20 38.95 16.52 -1.86
CA VAL A 20 39.66 17.50 -1.04
C VAL A 20 40.15 18.62 -1.96
N SER A 21 39.75 19.85 -1.69
CA SER A 21 40.22 21.02 -2.43
C SER A 21 40.69 22.11 -1.49
N CYS A 22 41.79 22.78 -1.85
CA CYS A 22 42.26 23.96 -1.16
C CYS A 22 41.76 25.19 -1.92
N LYS A 23 41.16 26.14 -1.19
CA LYS A 23 40.81 27.45 -1.74
C LYS A 23 41.55 28.50 -0.94
N GLN A 24 42.44 29.23 -1.63
CA GLN A 24 43.15 30.37 -1.06
C GLN A 24 42.22 31.58 -1.04
N PRO A 25 42.09 32.31 0.07
CA PRO A 25 41.61 33.69 0.01
C PRO A 25 42.71 34.58 -0.60
N GLU A 26 42.36 35.52 -1.47
CA GLU A 26 43.22 36.68 -1.76
C GLU A 26 42.94 37.78 -0.70
N PRO A 27 43.93 38.61 -0.28
CA PRO A 27 45.24 38.89 -0.90
C PRO A 27 46.47 38.46 -0.06
N GLU A 28 47.68 38.73 -0.61
CA GLU A 28 49.13 38.58 -0.22
C GLU A 28 49.60 37.92 1.11
N ASP A 29 48.72 37.69 2.08
CA ASP A 29 48.99 37.05 3.38
C ASP A 29 48.35 35.66 3.53
N SER A 30 48.12 34.96 2.42
CA SER A 30 47.58 33.59 2.45
C SER A 30 48.67 32.51 2.60
N LEU A 31 48.35 31.46 3.35
CA LEU A 31 49.19 30.27 3.51
C LEU A 31 49.12 29.41 2.25
N SER A 32 50.23 29.20 1.55
CA SER A 32 50.23 28.35 0.35
C SER A 32 50.01 26.86 0.70
N LEU A 33 48.77 26.42 0.55
CA LEU A 33 48.40 25.01 0.65
C LEU A 33 48.48 24.37 -0.73
N SER A 34 49.25 23.30 -0.85
CA SER A 34 49.30 22.46 -2.04
C SER A 34 48.91 21.03 -1.66
N VAL A 35 47.92 20.48 -2.36
CA VAL A 35 47.56 19.06 -2.21
C VAL A 35 48.56 18.25 -3.03
N ALA A 36 49.67 17.84 -2.41
CA ALA A 36 50.74 17.12 -3.11
C ALA A 36 50.36 15.67 -3.47
N SER A 37 49.59 15.00 -2.60
CA SER A 37 49.13 13.63 -2.82
C SER A 37 48.03 13.26 -1.84
N ILE A 38 46.89 12.78 -2.34
CA ILE A 38 45.91 12.07 -1.52
C ILE A 38 46.38 10.62 -1.42
N ILE A 39 47.05 10.26 -0.33
CA ILE A 39 47.38 8.86 -0.03
C ILE A 39 46.24 8.33 0.83
N ALA A 40 45.34 7.55 0.23
CA ALA A 40 44.39 6.76 1.01
C ALA A 40 45.17 5.67 1.75
N SER A 41 45.07 5.65 3.08
CA SER A 41 45.52 4.53 3.90
C SER A 41 44.79 3.24 3.52
N ALA A 42 45.35 2.09 3.92
CA ALA A 42 44.76 0.77 3.63
C ALA A 42 43.32 0.59 4.16
N ASP A 43 42.85 1.46 5.05
CA ASP A 43 41.49 1.48 5.61
C ASP A 43 40.52 2.47 4.91
N ALA A 44 40.97 3.17 3.86
CA ALA A 44 40.20 4.14 3.05
C ALA A 44 39.61 5.35 3.79
N ASN A 45 40.01 5.62 5.05
CA ASN A 45 39.44 6.69 5.88
C ASN A 45 40.44 7.77 6.30
N THR A 46 41.73 7.63 5.97
CA THR A 46 42.78 8.61 6.28
C THR A 46 43.36 9.24 5.02
N TYR A 47 43.55 10.55 5.05
CA TYR A 47 44.01 11.40 3.97
C TYR A 47 45.12 12.33 4.49
N GLN A 48 46.19 12.52 3.73
CA GLN A 48 47.27 13.46 4.10
C GLN A 48 47.29 14.68 3.17
N VAL A 49 47.50 15.86 3.74
CA VAL A 49 47.55 17.15 3.04
C VAL A 49 48.80 17.91 3.47
N ASN A 50 49.72 18.11 2.53
CA ASN A 50 50.93 18.87 2.79
C ASN A 50 50.62 20.37 2.89
N VAL A 51 51.22 21.02 3.89
CA VAL A 51 51.09 22.45 4.13
C VAL A 51 52.43 23.08 3.84
N THR A 52 52.50 23.99 2.86
CA THR A 52 53.73 24.75 2.63
C THR A 52 53.61 26.07 3.40
N THR A 53 54.48 26.27 4.39
CA THR A 53 54.52 27.50 5.18
C THR A 53 55.97 27.93 5.45
N THR A 54 56.18 29.25 5.45
CA THR A 54 57.43 29.91 5.85
C THR A 54 57.54 30.07 7.38
N VAL A 55 56.44 29.90 8.11
CA VAL A 55 56.38 29.94 9.58
C VAL A 55 56.62 28.53 10.15
N SER A 56 57.35 28.41 11.26
CA SER A 56 57.73 27.13 11.87
C SER A 56 56.54 26.32 12.39
N ASP A 57 55.50 27.00 12.87
CA ASP A 57 54.37 26.38 13.57
C ASP A 57 53.04 26.73 12.90
N PHE A 58 52.12 25.76 12.89
CA PHE A 58 50.75 25.92 12.39
C PHE A 58 49.77 25.06 13.17
N THR A 59 48.51 25.46 13.20
CA THR A 59 47.39 24.70 13.75
C THR A 59 46.38 24.40 12.65
N ALA A 60 45.65 23.29 12.80
CA ALA A 60 44.59 22.90 11.88
C ALA A 60 43.38 22.42 12.67
N LEU A 61 42.21 23.00 12.40
CA LEU A 61 40.96 22.70 13.09
C LEU A 61 39.86 22.42 12.08
N SER A 62 39.11 21.35 12.30
CA SER A 62 37.90 21.02 11.54
C SER A 62 36.66 21.61 12.23
N ASP A 63 35.69 22.06 11.42
CA ASP A 63 34.37 22.49 11.90
C ASP A 63 33.35 21.34 12.02
N ALA A 64 33.77 20.11 11.70
CA ALA A 64 32.90 18.94 11.66
C ALA A 64 33.39 17.83 12.58
N ASP A 65 32.47 17.29 13.39
CA ASP A 65 32.67 16.18 14.32
C ASP A 65 33.06 14.86 13.63
N TRP A 66 32.64 14.67 12.38
CA TRP A 66 32.92 13.50 11.57
C TRP A 66 34.26 13.56 10.82
N CYS A 67 34.97 14.70 10.86
CA CYS A 67 36.23 14.95 10.18
C CYS A 67 37.28 15.41 11.20
N ALA A 68 38.11 14.49 11.67
CA ALA A 68 39.17 14.76 12.63
C ALA A 68 40.46 15.18 11.91
N VAL A 69 41.24 16.05 12.55
CA VAL A 69 42.47 16.60 11.99
C VAL A 69 43.60 16.54 13.01
N SER A 70 44.77 16.11 12.57
CA SER A 70 46.02 16.19 13.35
C SER A 70 47.13 16.80 12.50
N SER A 71 48.04 17.54 13.13
CA SER A 71 49.18 18.18 12.46
C SER A 71 50.49 17.52 12.88
N ASP A 72 51.36 17.25 11.90
CA ASP A 72 52.76 16.89 12.11
C ASP A 72 53.61 18.10 11.71
N ILE A 73 53.96 18.92 12.71
CA ILE A 73 54.72 20.17 12.52
C ILE A 73 56.10 19.88 11.93
N SER A 74 56.74 18.78 12.34
CA SER A 74 58.07 18.38 11.87
C SER A 74 58.11 18.07 10.37
N LYS A 75 56.98 17.61 9.81
CA LYS A 75 56.83 17.25 8.40
C LYS A 75 56.02 18.26 7.59
N LYS A 76 55.58 19.37 8.22
CA LYS A 76 54.68 20.36 7.62
C LYS A 76 53.45 19.71 6.93
N ASN A 77 52.82 18.74 7.60
CA ASN A 77 51.73 17.95 7.03
C ASN A 77 50.52 17.95 7.98
N ILE A 78 49.32 17.91 7.40
CA ILE A 78 48.06 17.69 8.10
C ILE A 78 47.52 16.31 7.72
N THR A 79 47.21 15.50 8.72
CA THR A 79 46.46 14.26 8.53
C THR A 79 44.99 14.51 8.82
N ILE A 80 44.14 14.15 7.87
CA ILE A 80 42.68 14.23 7.94
C ILE A 80 42.15 12.81 8.06
N VAL A 81 41.37 12.55 9.10
CA VAL A 81 40.71 11.26 9.33
C VAL A 81 39.21 11.50 9.28
N VAL A 82 38.51 10.80 8.39
CA VAL A 82 37.05 10.94 8.26
C VAL A 82 36.35 9.69 8.77
N SER A 83 35.26 9.88 9.50
CA SER A 83 34.35 8.78 9.82
C SER A 83 33.49 8.41 8.61
N LYS A 84 32.93 7.20 8.62
CA LYS A 84 32.01 6.74 7.59
C LYS A 84 30.77 7.63 7.53
N ASN A 85 30.33 7.99 6.32
CA ASN A 85 29.02 8.63 6.13
C ASN A 85 27.94 7.55 6.05
N GLU A 86 26.98 7.55 6.98
CA GLU A 86 25.82 6.64 6.97
C GLU A 86 24.53 7.33 6.49
N LEU A 87 24.61 8.62 6.16
CA LEU A 87 23.49 9.44 5.72
C LEU A 87 23.33 9.35 4.20
N THR A 88 22.09 9.39 3.71
CA THR A 88 21.76 9.42 2.26
C THR A 88 21.98 10.78 1.61
N ILE A 89 22.62 11.71 2.32
CA ILE A 89 22.99 13.03 1.85
C ILE A 89 24.51 13.20 1.93
N SER A 90 25.08 13.97 1.00
CA SER A 90 26.49 14.34 1.06
C SER A 90 26.72 15.32 2.20
N ARG A 91 27.93 15.31 2.76
CA ARG A 91 28.33 16.19 3.86
C ARG A 91 29.66 16.87 3.56
N LYS A 92 29.84 18.07 4.10
CA LYS A 92 31.02 18.92 3.87
C LYS A 92 31.60 19.39 5.20
N ALA A 93 32.92 19.40 5.27
CA ALA A 93 33.69 19.95 6.38
C ALA A 93 34.68 20.98 5.85
N LYS A 94 34.94 22.01 6.65
CA LYS A 94 35.93 23.04 6.41
C LYS A 94 37.02 22.94 7.46
N ILE A 95 38.23 22.68 7.01
CA ILE A 95 39.42 22.72 7.86
C ILE A 95 40.05 24.10 7.72
N THR A 96 40.26 24.76 8.85
CA THR A 96 40.96 26.04 8.93
C THR A 96 42.38 25.77 9.39
N VAL A 97 43.35 26.15 8.56
CA VAL A 97 44.78 26.05 8.85
C VAL A 97 45.29 27.46 9.15
N THR A 98 45.92 27.64 10.31
CA THR A 98 46.41 28.95 10.78
C THR A 98 47.90 28.85 11.11
N ALA A 99 48.70 29.78 10.58
CA ALA A 99 50.12 29.90 10.90
C ALA A 99 50.46 31.39 11.05
N GLY A 100 50.73 31.82 12.28
CA GLY A 100 50.80 33.24 12.62
C GLY A 100 49.48 33.96 12.31
N THR A 101 49.53 35.04 11.53
CA THR A 101 48.35 35.80 11.07
C THR A 101 47.73 35.25 9.80
N LYS A 102 48.37 34.27 9.15
CA LYS A 102 47.93 33.71 7.87
C LYS A 102 46.94 32.59 8.11
N THR A 103 45.91 32.50 7.27
CA THR A 103 44.93 31.41 7.29
C THR A 103 44.70 30.84 5.90
N ALA A 104 44.36 29.56 5.83
CA ALA A 104 43.93 28.92 4.60
C ALA A 104 42.91 27.82 4.88
N PHE A 105 42.15 27.44 3.84
CA PHE A 105 41.01 26.54 3.98
C PHE A 105 41.13 25.29 3.12
N VAL A 106 40.87 24.15 3.73
CA VAL A 106 40.69 22.87 3.05
C VAL A 106 39.22 22.50 3.13
N SER A 107 38.59 22.33 1.96
CA SER A 107 37.22 21.81 1.86
C SER A 107 37.27 20.30 1.68
N VAL A 108 36.60 19.58 2.56
CA VAL A 108 36.43 18.12 2.50
C VAL A 108 34.99 17.84 2.16
N THR A 109 34.74 17.21 1.01
CA THR A 109 33.39 16.75 0.62
C THR A 109 33.36 15.24 0.64
N GLN A 110 32.46 14.67 1.44
CA GLN A 110 32.20 13.23 1.51
C GLN A 110 30.86 12.94 0.82
N ALA A 111 30.86 12.03 -0.16
CA ALA A 111 29.66 11.58 -0.83
C ALA A 111 28.62 11.01 0.16
N ALA A 112 27.34 11.05 -0.23
CA ALA A 112 26.28 10.34 0.48
C ALA A 112 26.62 8.85 0.59
N ALA A 113 26.17 8.18 1.64
CA ALA A 113 26.10 6.73 1.64
C ALA A 113 25.28 6.30 0.41
N GLU A 114 25.79 5.33 -0.37
CA GLU A 114 24.92 4.65 -1.33
C GLU A 114 23.70 4.15 -0.56
N ALA A 115 22.50 4.50 -1.05
CA ALA A 115 21.27 3.97 -0.47
C ALA A 115 21.46 2.46 -0.40
N PRO A 116 21.33 1.83 0.79
CA PRO A 116 21.65 0.43 0.94
C PRO A 116 20.87 -0.35 -0.11
N VAL A 117 21.61 -0.98 -1.04
CA VAL A 117 21.02 -1.89 -2.03
C VAL A 117 20.61 -3.12 -1.23
N TYR A 118 19.46 -3.02 -0.57
CA TYR A 118 18.82 -4.13 0.08
C TYR A 118 18.56 -5.18 -1.00
N THR A 119 18.98 -6.42 -0.75
CA THR A 119 18.46 -7.54 -1.54
C THR A 119 16.93 -7.40 -1.54
N LYS A 120 16.27 -7.62 -2.68
CA LYS A 120 14.79 -7.51 -2.79
C LYS A 120 14.07 -8.25 -1.64
N THR A 121 14.63 -9.34 -1.12
CA THR A 121 14.18 -10.06 0.08
C THR A 121 14.15 -9.21 1.37
N LYS A 122 15.14 -8.34 1.59
CA LYS A 122 15.15 -7.43 2.76
C LYS A 122 14.10 -6.31 2.62
N ARG A 123 13.79 -5.88 1.39
CA ARG A 123 12.71 -4.91 1.11
C ARG A 123 11.33 -5.46 1.52
N ASP A 124 11.03 -6.70 1.14
CA ASP A 124 9.75 -7.33 1.49
C ASP A 124 9.61 -7.48 3.02
N SER A 125 10.67 -7.94 3.71
CA SER A 125 10.65 -8.04 5.19
C SER A 125 10.45 -6.68 5.89
N MET A 126 11.02 -5.60 5.35
CA MET A 126 10.82 -4.25 5.89
C MET A 126 9.39 -3.77 5.69
N ALA A 127 8.77 -4.06 4.54
CA ALA A 127 7.38 -3.74 4.28
C ALA A 127 6.43 -4.44 5.26
N LEU A 128 6.68 -5.72 5.51
CA LEU A 128 5.94 -6.51 6.50
C LEU A 128 6.15 -5.97 7.93
N ILE A 129 7.37 -5.60 8.31
CA ILE A 129 7.65 -5.00 9.62
C ILE A 129 6.93 -3.65 9.77
N ALA A 130 6.89 -2.83 8.72
CA ALA A 130 6.20 -1.54 8.74
C ALA A 130 4.66 -1.68 8.82
N LEU A 131 4.12 -2.83 8.38
CA LEU A 131 2.70 -3.18 8.52
C LEU A 131 2.36 -3.68 9.94
N ASN A 132 3.34 -4.24 10.66
CA ASN A 132 3.17 -4.80 11.99
C ASN A 132 3.71 -3.84 13.08
N THR A 133 2.90 -2.86 13.47
CA THR A 133 3.23 -1.97 14.60
C THR A 133 2.85 -2.55 15.97
N GLY A 134 2.17 -3.70 16.02
CA GLY A 134 1.81 -4.37 17.26
C GLY A 134 2.96 -5.16 17.87
N GLU A 135 2.95 -5.31 19.20
CA GLU A 135 3.94 -6.13 19.90
C GLU A 135 3.68 -7.62 19.65
N THR A 136 4.71 -8.28 19.08
CA THR A 136 4.96 -9.73 19.07
C THR A 136 4.02 -10.64 18.26
N LYS A 137 4.51 -11.10 17.09
CA LYS A 137 4.25 -12.46 16.57
C LYS A 137 5.24 -12.87 15.47
N TRP A 138 5.61 -11.94 14.59
CA TRP A 138 6.71 -12.16 13.67
C TRP A 138 8.02 -11.88 14.38
N ASP A 139 8.73 -12.96 14.70
CA ASP A 139 10.08 -12.89 15.24
C ASP A 139 11.01 -12.32 14.15
N LYS A 140 11.43 -11.06 14.36
CA LYS A 140 12.30 -10.31 13.46
C LYS A 140 13.72 -10.87 13.41
N THR A 141 14.06 -11.79 14.32
CA THR A 141 15.38 -12.45 14.37
C THR A 141 15.45 -13.68 13.46
N VAL A 142 14.31 -14.22 13.04
CA VAL A 142 14.23 -15.36 12.10
C VAL A 142 13.79 -14.92 10.71
N SER A 143 13.98 -15.81 9.73
CA SER A 143 13.58 -15.55 8.35
C SER A 143 12.06 -15.37 8.21
N MET A 144 11.62 -14.42 7.39
CA MET A 144 10.19 -14.22 7.08
C MET A 144 9.50 -15.46 6.50
N ASN A 145 10.25 -16.47 6.05
CA ASN A 145 9.71 -17.76 5.63
C ASN A 145 8.98 -18.52 6.75
N SER A 146 9.31 -18.25 8.02
CA SER A 146 8.67 -18.88 9.18
C SER A 146 7.59 -17.99 9.79
N TRP A 147 7.30 -16.83 9.19
CA TRP A 147 6.30 -15.92 9.70
C TRP A 147 4.91 -16.43 9.35
N SER A 148 4.08 -16.63 10.39
CA SER A 148 2.71 -17.09 10.21
C SER A 148 1.95 -16.18 9.24
N GLY A 149 1.28 -16.80 8.26
CA GLY A 149 0.49 -16.09 7.25
C GLY A 149 1.31 -15.47 6.12
N VAL A 150 2.63 -15.64 6.08
CA VAL A 150 3.49 -15.13 4.99
C VAL A 150 3.91 -16.29 4.09
N LYS A 151 3.55 -16.24 2.79
CA LYS A 151 4.08 -17.15 1.78
C LYS A 151 5.17 -16.46 0.98
N VAL A 152 6.30 -17.15 0.86
CA VAL A 152 7.49 -16.67 0.14
C VAL A 152 7.86 -17.65 -0.96
N GLU A 153 8.07 -17.14 -2.17
CA GLU A 153 8.46 -17.93 -3.33
C GLU A 153 9.81 -17.47 -3.88
N MET A 154 10.49 -18.38 -4.59
CA MET A 154 11.73 -18.08 -5.31
C MET A 154 11.38 -17.60 -6.72
N ILE A 155 11.52 -16.29 -6.96
CA ILE A 155 11.25 -15.65 -8.25
C ILE A 155 12.56 -15.00 -8.72
N ASP A 156 13.05 -15.39 -9.89
CA ASP A 156 14.32 -14.93 -10.47
C ASP A 156 15.53 -15.05 -9.52
N GLY A 157 15.58 -16.14 -8.75
CA GLY A 157 16.64 -16.39 -7.78
C GLY A 157 16.55 -15.54 -6.50
N VAL A 158 15.43 -14.84 -6.29
CA VAL A 158 15.18 -13.99 -5.13
C VAL A 158 13.93 -14.45 -4.40
N ARG A 159 13.98 -14.50 -3.07
CA ARG A 159 12.80 -14.72 -2.22
C ARG A 159 11.90 -13.50 -2.23
N ARG A 160 10.64 -13.68 -2.64
CA ARG A 160 9.60 -12.64 -2.72
C ARG A 160 8.33 -13.09 -2.03
N VAL A 161 7.65 -12.17 -1.35
CA VAL A 161 6.35 -12.45 -0.72
C VAL A 161 5.27 -12.46 -1.79
N THR A 162 4.57 -13.58 -1.91
CA THR A 162 3.48 -13.76 -2.89
C THR A 162 2.11 -13.81 -2.24
N GLU A 163 2.03 -14.18 -0.96
CA GLU A 163 0.78 -14.15 -0.22
C GLU A 163 1.01 -13.65 1.20
N LEU A 164 0.10 -12.79 1.66
CA LEU A 164 -0.02 -12.37 3.04
C LEU A 164 -1.45 -12.66 3.49
N ASN A 165 -1.62 -13.63 4.39
CA ASN A 165 -2.92 -14.11 4.88
C ASN A 165 -2.89 -14.13 6.40
N VAL A 166 -3.32 -13.02 7.01
CA VAL A 166 -3.26 -12.78 8.45
C VAL A 166 -4.60 -12.23 8.98
N PRO A 167 -5.73 -12.92 8.74
CA PRO A 167 -7.04 -12.48 9.18
C PRO A 167 -7.19 -12.65 10.70
N SER A 168 -7.96 -11.76 11.33
CA SER A 168 -8.35 -11.83 12.74
C SER A 168 -7.17 -12.04 13.69
N ALA A 169 -6.02 -11.48 13.33
CA ALA A 169 -4.78 -11.66 14.07
C ALA A 169 -4.78 -10.87 15.38
N GLY A 170 -5.48 -9.73 15.39
CA GLY A 170 -5.58 -8.81 16.54
C GLY A 170 -4.32 -7.96 16.78
N PHE A 171 -3.15 -8.40 16.30
CA PHE A 171 -1.86 -7.70 16.44
C PHE A 171 -1.47 -6.84 15.24
N ILE A 172 -2.13 -6.97 14.08
CA ILE A 172 -1.94 -6.02 12.99
C ILE A 172 -2.73 -4.76 13.34
N THR A 173 -2.01 -3.70 13.68
CA THR A 173 -2.57 -2.43 14.19
C THR A 173 -1.93 -1.24 13.50
N GLY A 174 -2.41 -0.04 13.82
CA GLY A 174 -1.83 1.21 13.33
C GLY A 174 -2.16 1.49 11.87
N ALA A 175 -1.47 2.48 11.29
CA ALA A 175 -1.75 2.93 9.93
C ALA A 175 -1.46 1.82 8.90
N PHE A 176 -2.36 1.64 7.93
CA PHE A 176 -2.08 0.76 6.79
C PHE A 176 -0.93 1.34 5.95
N SER A 177 0.26 0.79 6.15
CA SER A 177 1.53 1.37 5.69
C SER A 177 1.67 1.36 4.16
N ASP A 178 2.08 2.50 3.61
CA ASP A 178 2.44 2.68 2.19
C ASP A 178 3.52 1.70 1.71
N SER A 179 4.31 1.17 2.65
CA SER A 179 5.36 0.18 2.40
C SER A 179 4.83 -1.11 1.78
N ILE A 180 3.52 -1.41 1.88
CA ILE A 180 2.90 -2.58 1.23
C ILE A 180 3.16 -2.62 -0.29
N LYS A 181 3.33 -1.45 -0.92
CA LYS A 181 3.68 -1.32 -2.35
C LYS A 181 5.01 -1.97 -2.74
N ASN A 182 5.88 -2.22 -1.77
CA ASN A 182 7.15 -2.89 -2.02
C ASN A 182 7.00 -4.39 -2.32
N LEU A 183 5.87 -5.00 -1.95
CA LEU A 183 5.59 -6.42 -2.19
C LEU A 183 5.13 -6.65 -3.64
N THR A 184 5.99 -6.35 -4.62
CA THR A 184 5.60 -6.32 -6.05
C THR A 184 5.21 -7.68 -6.64
N GLU A 185 5.44 -8.79 -5.92
CA GLU A 185 5.00 -10.13 -6.35
C GLU A 185 3.74 -10.59 -5.61
N LEU A 186 3.11 -9.73 -4.80
CA LEU A 186 1.96 -10.08 -4.00
C LEU A 186 0.76 -10.39 -4.90
N LEU A 187 0.20 -11.59 -4.75
CA LEU A 187 -0.98 -12.11 -5.43
C LEU A 187 -2.21 -12.05 -4.51
N TYR A 188 -2.01 -12.29 -3.21
CA TYR A 188 -3.06 -12.44 -2.22
C TYR A 188 -2.73 -11.62 -0.97
N LEU A 189 -3.64 -10.74 -0.57
CA LEU A 189 -3.55 -9.94 0.64
C LEU A 189 -4.85 -10.05 1.43
N ASP A 190 -4.80 -10.69 2.59
CA ASP A 190 -5.90 -10.75 3.55
C ASP A 190 -5.40 -10.28 4.91
N LEU A 191 -5.90 -9.13 5.33
CA LEU A 191 -5.68 -8.52 6.65
C LEU A 191 -7.02 -8.26 7.32
N SER A 192 -8.07 -8.99 6.97
CA SER A 192 -9.41 -8.80 7.49
C SER A 192 -9.46 -9.02 9.01
N GLY A 193 -10.38 -8.35 9.72
CA GLY A 193 -10.58 -8.55 11.16
C GLY A 193 -9.44 -8.06 12.05
N ASN A 194 -8.69 -7.04 11.61
CA ASN A 194 -7.58 -6.47 12.37
C ASN A 194 -7.91 -5.04 12.87
N ASN A 195 -6.92 -4.33 13.39
CA ASN A 195 -7.06 -2.97 13.92
C ASN A 195 -6.34 -1.94 13.06
N LEU A 196 -6.30 -2.13 11.73
CA LEU A 196 -5.68 -1.17 10.81
C LEU A 196 -6.48 0.14 10.79
N THR A 197 -5.77 1.26 10.81
CA THR A 197 -6.32 2.62 10.79
C THR A 197 -5.80 3.41 9.59
N ASN A 198 -6.26 4.66 9.49
CA ASN A 198 -5.89 5.62 8.45
C ASN A 198 -6.33 5.18 7.05
N SER A 199 -5.96 5.99 6.05
CA SER A 199 -6.36 5.75 4.66
C SER A 199 -5.59 4.64 4.00
N ILE A 200 -6.27 3.95 3.09
CA ILE A 200 -5.63 2.98 2.21
C ILE A 200 -4.77 3.76 1.19
N PRO A 201 -3.46 3.50 1.07
CA PRO A 201 -2.63 4.15 0.08
C PRO A 201 -2.98 3.66 -1.34
N SER A 202 -2.56 4.40 -2.37
CA SER A 202 -2.67 3.91 -3.75
C SER A 202 -1.89 2.60 -3.92
N LEU A 203 -2.54 1.58 -4.50
CA LEU A 203 -1.99 0.24 -4.66
C LEU A 203 -1.73 -0.12 -6.13
N VAL A 204 -1.81 0.86 -7.03
CA VAL A 204 -1.68 0.66 -8.49
C VAL A 204 -0.40 -0.07 -8.92
N THR A 205 0.67 0.02 -8.12
CA THR A 205 1.96 -0.64 -8.40
C THR A 205 1.94 -2.15 -8.13
N LEU A 206 0.96 -2.67 -7.39
CA LEU A 206 0.80 -4.10 -7.10
C LEU A 206 0.04 -4.79 -8.23
N ASN A 207 0.60 -4.72 -9.44
CA ASN A 207 0.00 -5.18 -10.70
C ASN A 207 -0.21 -6.70 -10.82
N LYS A 208 0.22 -7.48 -9.83
CA LYS A 208 -0.05 -8.92 -9.72
C LYS A 208 -1.13 -9.25 -8.70
N LEU A 209 -1.58 -8.28 -7.90
CA LEU A 209 -2.53 -8.51 -6.82
C LEU A 209 -3.89 -8.91 -7.39
N ILE A 210 -4.38 -10.07 -6.98
CA ILE A 210 -5.65 -10.66 -7.43
C ILE A 210 -6.71 -10.51 -6.34
N VAL A 211 -6.32 -10.72 -5.08
CA VAL A 211 -7.20 -10.67 -3.92
C VAL A 211 -6.70 -9.63 -2.94
N ILE A 212 -7.59 -8.72 -2.56
CA ILE A 212 -7.39 -7.85 -1.41
C ILE A 212 -8.61 -7.89 -0.49
N ASP A 213 -8.39 -8.31 0.76
CA ASP A 213 -9.37 -8.31 1.83
C ASP A 213 -8.84 -7.50 3.01
N LEU A 214 -9.48 -6.37 3.26
CA LEU A 214 -9.25 -5.46 4.39
C LEU A 214 -10.52 -5.32 5.24
N LYS A 215 -11.47 -6.22 5.10
CA LYS A 215 -12.77 -6.17 5.78
C LYS A 215 -12.59 -6.10 7.30
N ASN A 216 -13.51 -5.44 7.99
CA ASN A 216 -13.53 -5.42 9.46
C ASN A 216 -12.21 -4.88 10.05
N ASN A 217 -11.90 -3.64 9.71
CA ASN A 217 -10.79 -2.85 10.25
C ASN A 217 -11.33 -1.46 10.65
N LYS A 218 -10.45 -0.48 10.89
CA LYS A 218 -10.79 0.92 11.23
C LYS A 218 -10.24 1.90 10.18
N LEU A 219 -10.18 1.46 8.92
CA LEU A 219 -9.63 2.25 7.81
C LEU A 219 -10.52 3.43 7.50
N THR A 220 -9.93 4.58 7.17
CA THR A 220 -10.64 5.84 6.92
C THR A 220 -10.33 6.41 5.54
N GLY A 221 -10.92 7.55 5.18
CA GLY A 221 -10.63 8.22 3.91
C GLY A 221 -11.28 7.54 2.70
N VAL A 222 -10.83 7.90 1.51
CA VAL A 222 -11.46 7.46 0.25
C VAL A 222 -10.95 6.11 -0.23
N ILE A 223 -11.74 5.44 -1.08
CA ILE A 223 -11.29 4.27 -1.83
C ILE A 223 -10.14 4.70 -2.75
N PRO A 224 -8.94 4.08 -2.66
CA PRO A 224 -7.78 4.51 -3.42
C PRO A 224 -7.81 4.02 -4.87
N THR A 225 -6.83 4.44 -5.67
CA THR A 225 -6.55 3.79 -6.95
C THR A 225 -6.04 2.37 -6.74
N LEU A 226 -6.70 1.42 -7.40
CA LEU A 226 -6.45 -0.01 -7.25
C LEU A 226 -5.78 -0.60 -8.51
N PRO A 227 -5.00 -1.68 -8.38
CA PRO A 227 -4.40 -2.37 -9.51
C PRO A 227 -5.46 -3.08 -10.35
N ILE A 228 -5.30 -3.01 -11.68
CA ILE A 228 -6.25 -3.56 -12.67
C ILE A 228 -6.34 -5.10 -12.65
N SER A 229 -5.40 -5.78 -11.98
CA SER A 229 -5.34 -7.24 -11.86
C SER A 229 -6.34 -7.83 -10.87
N LEU A 230 -6.98 -7.00 -10.04
CA LEU A 230 -7.87 -7.48 -8.98
C LEU A 230 -9.11 -8.21 -9.51
N ALA A 231 -9.37 -9.36 -8.90
CA ALA A 231 -10.58 -10.15 -9.08
C ALA A 231 -11.47 -10.15 -7.81
N TYR A 232 -10.90 -9.83 -6.65
CA TYR A 232 -11.60 -9.79 -5.37
C TYR A 232 -11.19 -8.56 -4.57
N ILE A 233 -12.17 -7.75 -4.20
CA ILE A 233 -12.00 -6.61 -3.30
C ILE A 233 -13.04 -6.74 -2.18
N SER A 234 -12.57 -6.79 -0.93
CA SER A 234 -13.43 -6.61 0.24
C SER A 234 -12.85 -5.57 1.18
N PHE A 235 -13.51 -4.41 1.27
CA PHE A 235 -13.20 -3.33 2.22
C PHE A 235 -14.37 -3.06 3.17
N GLY A 236 -15.34 -3.97 3.26
CA GLY A 236 -16.52 -3.78 4.09
C GLY A 236 -16.20 -3.64 5.59
N GLN A 237 -17.13 -3.12 6.37
CA GLN A 237 -16.97 -2.92 7.82
C GLN A 237 -15.71 -2.09 8.16
N ASN A 238 -15.61 -0.90 7.60
CA ASN A 238 -14.57 0.09 7.87
C ASN A 238 -15.23 1.48 8.04
N ASN A 239 -14.42 2.54 8.08
CA ASN A 239 -14.86 3.94 8.14
C ASN A 239 -14.47 4.70 6.86
N LEU A 240 -14.49 4.02 5.71
CA LEU A 240 -14.19 4.63 4.41
C LEU A 240 -15.30 5.60 4.02
N SER A 241 -14.94 6.72 3.40
CA SER A 241 -15.86 7.80 3.06
C SER A 241 -15.61 8.36 1.65
N GLY A 242 -16.41 9.35 1.26
CA GLY A 242 -16.34 9.94 -0.08
C GLY A 242 -17.05 9.12 -1.15
N ALA A 243 -16.89 9.51 -2.41
CA ALA A 243 -17.60 8.90 -3.53
C ALA A 243 -16.94 7.62 -4.03
N LEU A 244 -17.75 6.76 -4.66
CA LEU A 244 -17.27 5.59 -5.38
C LEU A 244 -16.42 6.00 -6.61
N PRO A 245 -15.17 5.53 -6.76
CA PRO A 245 -14.29 5.99 -7.81
C PRO A 245 -14.66 5.45 -9.20
N LEU A 246 -14.65 6.32 -10.21
CA LEU A 246 -14.95 5.95 -11.61
C LEU A 246 -13.97 4.91 -12.17
N GLN A 247 -12.71 4.94 -11.70
CA GLN A 247 -11.61 4.09 -12.14
C GLN A 247 -11.85 2.61 -11.83
N ILE A 248 -12.80 2.26 -10.97
CA ILE A 248 -13.19 0.85 -10.76
C ILE A 248 -13.64 0.20 -12.08
N LYS A 249 -14.16 0.97 -13.04
CA LYS A 249 -14.54 0.47 -14.37
C LYS A 249 -13.40 -0.28 -15.10
N ASP A 250 -12.14 0.03 -14.77
CA ASP A 250 -10.97 -0.56 -15.43
C ASP A 250 -10.66 -1.98 -14.91
N LEU A 251 -11.26 -2.38 -13.78
CA LEU A 251 -11.08 -3.70 -13.15
C LEU A 251 -12.03 -4.73 -13.80
N THR A 252 -11.92 -4.91 -15.11
CA THR A 252 -12.78 -5.82 -15.90
C THR A 252 -12.66 -7.30 -15.50
N GLY A 253 -11.68 -7.64 -14.66
CA GLY A 253 -11.50 -8.95 -14.03
C GLY A 253 -12.33 -9.19 -12.78
N LEU A 254 -12.93 -8.15 -12.20
CA LEU A 254 -13.54 -8.16 -10.87
C LEU A 254 -14.75 -9.09 -10.78
N MET A 255 -14.73 -9.96 -9.77
CA MET A 255 -15.77 -10.95 -9.48
C MET A 255 -16.47 -10.68 -8.15
N VAL A 256 -15.72 -10.21 -7.14
CA VAL A 256 -16.25 -9.85 -5.83
C VAL A 256 -15.91 -8.40 -5.55
N PHE A 257 -16.92 -7.61 -5.24
CA PHE A 257 -16.76 -6.23 -4.80
C PHE A 257 -17.63 -5.96 -3.58
N ASP A 258 -17.00 -5.96 -2.41
CA ASP A 258 -17.65 -5.72 -1.11
C ASP A 258 -17.10 -4.43 -0.47
N LEU A 259 -17.97 -3.43 -0.38
CA LEU A 259 -17.74 -2.17 0.31
C LEU A 259 -18.81 -1.90 1.39
N GLY A 260 -19.57 -2.94 1.78
CA GLY A 260 -20.70 -2.77 2.68
C GLY A 260 -20.29 -2.28 4.08
N LEU A 261 -21.17 -1.57 4.77
CA LEU A 261 -20.92 -1.03 6.12
C LEU A 261 -19.70 -0.09 6.16
N ASN A 262 -19.80 1.01 5.43
CA ASN A 262 -18.86 2.14 5.41
C ASN A 262 -19.66 3.47 5.40
N ASP A 263 -18.97 4.61 5.28
CA ASP A 263 -19.55 5.96 5.20
C ASP A 263 -19.51 6.52 3.76
N LEU A 264 -19.62 5.67 2.74
CA LEU A 264 -19.50 6.07 1.33
C LEU A 264 -20.73 6.87 0.88
N THR A 265 -20.50 7.89 0.06
CA THR A 265 -21.50 8.87 -0.40
C THR A 265 -21.55 8.94 -1.93
N GLY A 266 -22.43 9.78 -2.48
CA GLY A 266 -22.59 9.95 -3.92
C GLY A 266 -23.38 8.81 -4.57
N SER A 267 -23.37 8.76 -5.90
CA SER A 267 -24.11 7.75 -6.67
C SER A 267 -23.27 6.56 -7.07
N ILE A 268 -23.91 5.43 -7.36
CA ILE A 268 -23.30 4.32 -8.07
C ILE A 268 -22.93 4.80 -9.49
N PRO A 269 -21.64 4.79 -9.89
CA PRO A 269 -21.21 5.35 -11.18
C PRO A 269 -21.88 4.71 -12.39
N ALA A 270 -22.20 5.52 -13.41
CA ALA A 270 -22.80 5.04 -14.67
C ALA A 270 -21.80 4.22 -15.53
N GLU A 271 -20.51 4.43 -15.29
CA GLU A 271 -19.37 3.94 -16.07
C GLU A 271 -18.97 2.49 -15.72
N TRP A 272 -19.53 1.91 -14.67
CA TRP A 272 -19.17 0.56 -14.22
C TRP A 272 -19.82 -0.57 -15.03
N SER A 273 -20.44 -0.25 -16.16
CA SER A 273 -21.03 -1.23 -17.09
C SER A 273 -20.04 -2.28 -17.61
N THR A 274 -18.74 -2.01 -17.52
CA THR A 274 -17.65 -2.90 -17.93
C THR A 274 -17.41 -4.08 -16.98
N LEU A 275 -17.94 -4.05 -15.74
CA LEU A 275 -17.71 -5.05 -14.69
C LEU A 275 -18.51 -6.35 -14.87
N THR A 276 -18.60 -6.83 -16.10
CA THR A 276 -19.45 -7.96 -16.55
C THR A 276 -19.12 -9.32 -15.92
N LYS A 277 -18.00 -9.41 -15.16
CA LYS A 277 -17.60 -10.63 -14.44
C LYS A 277 -18.03 -10.64 -12.97
N LEU A 278 -18.67 -9.58 -12.47
CA LEU A 278 -19.17 -9.52 -11.10
C LEU A 278 -20.15 -10.66 -10.82
N ARG A 279 -19.91 -11.32 -9.68
CA ARG A 279 -20.77 -12.35 -9.09
C ARG A 279 -21.37 -11.85 -7.79
N TYR A 280 -20.60 -11.09 -7.00
CA TYR A 280 -21.02 -10.56 -5.71
C TYR A 280 -20.76 -9.06 -5.69
N PHE A 281 -21.83 -8.28 -5.56
CA PHE A 281 -21.77 -6.81 -5.56
C PHE A 281 -22.48 -6.25 -4.33
N TYR A 282 -21.69 -5.82 -3.34
CA TYR A 282 -22.15 -5.45 -2.02
C TYR A 282 -21.75 -4.00 -1.70
N LEU A 283 -22.76 -3.13 -1.63
CA LEU A 283 -22.64 -1.73 -1.24
C LEU A 283 -23.58 -1.37 -0.06
N TYR A 284 -24.16 -2.38 0.59
CA TYR A 284 -25.16 -2.20 1.64
C TYR A 284 -24.63 -1.40 2.84
N GLY A 285 -25.52 -0.71 3.56
CA GLY A 285 -25.14 0.01 4.78
C GLY A 285 -24.14 1.13 4.53
N ASN A 286 -24.42 1.99 3.55
CA ASN A 286 -23.65 3.18 3.22
C ASN A 286 -24.59 4.40 3.13
N LEU A 287 -24.08 5.54 2.67
CA LEU A 287 -24.85 6.78 2.45
C LEU A 287 -25.03 7.07 0.95
N LEU A 288 -25.06 6.03 0.10
CA LEU A 288 -25.17 6.19 -1.34
C LEU A 288 -26.54 6.74 -1.74
N SER A 289 -26.56 7.61 -2.74
CA SER A 289 -27.76 8.29 -3.26
C SER A 289 -27.87 8.16 -4.79
N GLY A 290 -28.86 8.81 -5.40
CA GLY A 290 -29.14 8.64 -6.84
C GLY A 290 -29.82 7.31 -7.14
N THR A 291 -29.86 6.93 -8.42
CA THR A 291 -30.59 5.75 -8.89
C THR A 291 -29.71 4.50 -8.95
N ILE A 292 -30.35 3.33 -8.95
CA ILE A 292 -29.69 2.06 -9.31
C ILE A 292 -29.44 2.09 -10.83
N PRO A 293 -28.18 2.01 -11.32
CA PRO A 293 -27.91 2.10 -12.75
C PRO A 293 -28.46 0.90 -13.53
N ALA A 294 -29.07 1.18 -14.70
CA ALA A 294 -29.71 0.15 -15.51
C ALA A 294 -28.75 -0.92 -16.05
N TYR A 295 -27.46 -0.62 -16.20
CA TYR A 295 -26.48 -1.61 -16.65
C TYR A 295 -26.32 -2.78 -15.67
N ILE A 296 -26.77 -2.68 -14.41
CA ILE A 296 -26.71 -3.81 -13.48
C ILE A 296 -27.48 -5.03 -14.03
N ALA A 297 -28.54 -4.80 -14.80
CA ALA A 297 -29.26 -5.84 -15.53
C ALA A 297 -28.40 -6.59 -16.57
N SER A 298 -27.27 -6.01 -17.00
CA SER A 298 -26.33 -6.63 -17.95
C SER A 298 -25.30 -7.55 -17.29
N PHE A 299 -25.20 -7.57 -15.96
CA PHE A 299 -24.27 -8.43 -15.23
C PHE A 299 -24.78 -9.87 -15.17
N SER A 300 -24.68 -10.57 -16.31
CA SER A 300 -25.17 -11.94 -16.52
C SER A 300 -24.62 -13.00 -15.56
N LYS A 301 -23.53 -12.70 -14.84
CA LYS A 301 -22.91 -13.59 -13.84
C LYS A 301 -23.23 -13.21 -12.39
N LEU A 302 -24.03 -12.17 -12.18
CA LEU A 302 -24.33 -11.65 -10.86
C LEU A 302 -25.20 -12.63 -10.08
N GLU A 303 -24.67 -13.15 -8.97
CA GLU A 303 -25.33 -14.10 -8.09
C GLU A 303 -25.96 -13.42 -6.89
N SER A 304 -25.38 -12.31 -6.43
CA SER A 304 -25.84 -11.61 -5.24
C SER A 304 -25.60 -10.10 -5.36
N LEU A 305 -26.67 -9.35 -5.18
CA LEU A 305 -26.67 -7.89 -5.15
C LEU A 305 -27.22 -7.41 -3.80
N ALA A 306 -26.41 -6.65 -3.06
CA ALA A 306 -26.83 -6.02 -1.80
C ALA A 306 -26.60 -4.52 -1.86
N LEU A 307 -27.69 -3.76 -1.95
CA LEU A 307 -27.71 -2.29 -1.96
C LEU A 307 -28.58 -1.72 -0.83
N ASP A 308 -29.05 -2.58 0.07
CA ASP A 308 -29.91 -2.22 1.19
C ASP A 308 -29.24 -1.25 2.18
N TYR A 309 -30.03 -0.58 3.01
CA TYR A 309 -29.54 0.42 3.97
C TYR A 309 -28.69 1.52 3.30
N ASN A 310 -29.29 2.20 2.32
CA ASN A 310 -28.71 3.35 1.62
C ASN A 310 -29.78 4.43 1.42
N GLN A 311 -29.49 5.44 0.60
CA GLN A 311 -30.41 6.53 0.25
C GLN A 311 -30.78 6.52 -1.24
N LEU A 312 -30.71 5.37 -1.90
CA LEU A 312 -30.99 5.24 -3.33
C LEU A 312 -32.46 5.56 -3.64
N THR A 313 -32.69 6.24 -4.75
CA THR A 313 -34.00 6.70 -5.23
C THR A 313 -34.32 6.13 -6.61
N GLY A 314 -35.51 6.45 -7.14
CA GLY A 314 -35.94 5.98 -8.46
C GLY A 314 -36.41 4.53 -8.44
N GLU A 315 -36.57 3.96 -9.63
CA GLU A 315 -37.14 2.63 -9.82
C GLU A 315 -36.08 1.53 -9.77
N ILE A 316 -36.52 0.30 -9.47
CA ILE A 316 -35.70 -0.89 -9.67
C ILE A 316 -35.54 -1.09 -11.19
N PRO A 317 -34.31 -1.21 -11.72
CA PRO A 317 -34.11 -1.34 -13.16
C PRO A 317 -34.83 -2.55 -13.75
N ALA A 318 -35.53 -2.34 -14.87
CA ALA A 318 -36.07 -3.42 -15.67
C ALA A 318 -34.93 -4.33 -16.18
N GLY A 319 -35.19 -5.64 -16.27
CA GLY A 319 -34.22 -6.64 -16.70
C GLY A 319 -33.41 -7.25 -15.56
N ILE A 320 -33.50 -6.73 -14.34
CA ILE A 320 -32.84 -7.33 -13.16
C ILE A 320 -33.38 -8.74 -12.87
N GLY A 321 -34.67 -8.98 -13.14
CA GLY A 321 -35.29 -10.30 -13.04
C GLY A 321 -34.88 -11.24 -14.17
N SER A 322 -34.28 -10.74 -15.24
CA SER A 322 -33.75 -11.56 -16.35
C SER A 322 -32.33 -12.09 -16.09
N ILE A 323 -31.70 -11.72 -14.96
CA ILE A 323 -30.39 -12.24 -14.58
C ILE A 323 -30.57 -13.66 -14.02
N ASN A 324 -30.41 -14.67 -14.87
CA ASN A 324 -30.62 -16.08 -14.50
C ASN A 324 -29.69 -16.58 -13.37
N SER A 325 -28.54 -15.94 -13.17
CA SER A 325 -27.60 -16.29 -12.11
C SER A 325 -27.96 -15.66 -10.75
N LEU A 326 -28.86 -14.67 -10.70
CA LEU A 326 -29.14 -13.89 -9.50
C LEU A 326 -29.98 -14.70 -8.51
N LEU A 327 -29.38 -14.97 -7.34
CA LEU A 327 -29.97 -15.76 -6.26
C LEU A 327 -30.43 -14.88 -5.09
N LYS A 328 -29.81 -13.70 -4.93
CA LYS A 328 -30.02 -12.82 -3.76
C LYS A 328 -30.07 -11.37 -4.19
N LEU A 329 -31.13 -10.67 -3.78
CA LEU A 329 -31.32 -9.25 -4.03
C LEU A 329 -31.82 -8.57 -2.76
N TYR A 330 -31.01 -7.68 -2.22
CA TYR A 330 -31.32 -6.89 -1.04
C TYR A 330 -31.37 -5.41 -1.43
N LEU A 331 -32.57 -4.82 -1.35
CA LEU A 331 -32.85 -3.43 -1.71
C LEU A 331 -33.59 -2.67 -0.60
N GLN A 332 -33.93 -3.34 0.50
CA GLN A 332 -34.67 -2.76 1.62
C GLN A 332 -33.96 -1.55 2.22
N GLN A 333 -34.70 -0.70 2.93
CA GLN A 333 -34.15 0.51 3.56
C GLN A 333 -33.39 1.41 2.58
N ASN A 334 -34.08 1.72 1.47
CA ASN A 334 -33.74 2.76 0.53
C ASN A 334 -34.96 3.67 0.31
N LYS A 335 -34.81 4.68 -0.54
CA LYS A 335 -35.88 5.61 -0.95
C LYS A 335 -36.40 5.27 -2.37
N LEU A 336 -36.36 3.99 -2.74
CA LEU A 336 -36.83 3.51 -4.04
C LEU A 336 -38.33 3.75 -4.21
N THR A 337 -38.74 4.03 -5.43
CA THR A 337 -40.11 4.34 -5.84
C THR A 337 -40.51 3.50 -7.06
N GLY A 338 -41.75 3.64 -7.55
CA GLY A 338 -42.24 2.92 -8.72
C GLY A 338 -42.74 1.51 -8.41
N SER A 339 -43.09 0.76 -9.46
CA SER A 339 -43.60 -0.61 -9.34
C SER A 339 -42.46 -1.63 -9.32
N ILE A 340 -42.71 -2.80 -8.71
CA ILE A 340 -41.83 -3.96 -8.85
C ILE A 340 -41.81 -4.36 -10.34
N PRO A 341 -40.63 -4.46 -10.98
CA PRO A 341 -40.50 -4.89 -12.37
C PRO A 341 -41.16 -6.25 -12.64
N ALA A 342 -41.90 -6.38 -13.74
CA ALA A 342 -42.65 -7.59 -14.07
C ALA A 342 -41.74 -8.82 -14.31
N ASP A 343 -40.51 -8.60 -14.76
CA ASP A 343 -39.48 -9.62 -14.93
C ASP A 343 -39.04 -10.24 -13.60
N LEU A 344 -39.08 -9.50 -12.49
CA LEU A 344 -38.86 -10.07 -11.14
C LEU A 344 -40.04 -10.95 -10.70
N LEU A 345 -41.27 -10.56 -11.04
CA LEU A 345 -42.48 -11.31 -10.65
C LEU A 345 -42.67 -12.59 -11.45
N ASN A 346 -42.19 -12.60 -12.71
CA ASN A 346 -42.33 -13.73 -13.61
C ASN A 346 -41.15 -14.72 -13.54
N ASN A 347 -40.09 -14.41 -12.79
CA ASN A 347 -38.96 -15.31 -12.65
C ASN A 347 -39.26 -16.41 -11.63
N THR A 348 -39.37 -17.65 -12.14
CA THR A 348 -39.71 -18.83 -11.34
C THR A 348 -38.58 -19.33 -10.43
N HIS A 349 -37.33 -18.91 -10.65
CA HIS A 349 -36.19 -19.33 -9.82
C HIS A 349 -36.13 -18.63 -8.45
N TRP A 350 -36.84 -17.50 -8.31
CA TRP A 350 -36.92 -16.74 -7.05
C TRP A 350 -37.95 -17.32 -6.08
N LEU A 351 -38.84 -18.19 -6.57
CA LEU A 351 -39.94 -18.78 -5.81
C LEU A 351 -39.48 -19.83 -4.77
N GLU A 352 -38.20 -20.24 -4.77
CA GLU A 352 -37.66 -21.19 -3.80
C GLU A 352 -37.00 -20.52 -2.57
N TRP A 353 -36.85 -19.19 -2.51
CA TRP A 353 -36.02 -18.52 -1.50
C TRP A 353 -36.78 -17.56 -0.58
N LYS A 354 -36.51 -17.67 0.74
CA LYS A 354 -37.15 -16.93 1.84
C LYS A 354 -36.63 -15.49 2.05
N ASP A 355 -35.62 -15.05 1.30
CA ASP A 355 -34.83 -13.86 1.66
C ASP A 355 -35.08 -12.63 0.76
N PHE A 356 -36.19 -12.60 0.01
CA PHE A 356 -36.63 -11.38 -0.66
C PHE A 356 -37.24 -10.41 0.36
N VAL A 357 -36.47 -9.41 0.79
CA VAL A 357 -36.92 -8.41 1.76
C VAL A 357 -37.28 -7.12 1.02
N LEU A 358 -38.58 -6.82 1.00
CA LEU A 358 -39.10 -5.59 0.40
C LEU A 358 -38.70 -4.35 1.23
N PRO A 359 -38.54 -3.17 0.59
CA PRO A 359 -38.41 -1.91 1.31
C PRO A 359 -39.64 -1.68 2.19
N GLN A 360 -39.45 -1.49 3.50
CA GLN A 360 -40.52 -0.96 4.33
C GLN A 360 -40.70 0.52 4.00
N GLN A 361 -41.90 0.90 3.55
CA GLN A 361 -42.31 2.31 3.55
C GLN A 361 -43.53 2.51 4.45
N ASN A 362 -43.33 3.29 5.51
CA ASN A 362 -44.40 4.10 6.05
C ASN A 362 -44.74 5.15 4.98
N ASN A 363 -45.96 5.10 4.43
CA ASN A 363 -46.61 6.09 3.55
C ASN A 363 -46.45 6.07 2.02
N THR A 364 -46.23 4.92 1.36
CA THR A 364 -46.74 4.78 -0.03
C THR A 364 -47.43 3.42 -0.24
N THR A 365 -48.66 3.47 -0.73
CA THR A 365 -49.43 2.30 -1.15
C THR A 365 -48.82 1.72 -2.43
N LEU A 366 -48.04 0.65 -2.31
CA LEU A 366 -47.74 -0.24 -3.43
C LEU A 366 -49.05 -0.94 -3.82
N SER A 367 -49.70 -0.48 -4.88
CA SER A 367 -50.86 -1.17 -5.45
C SER A 367 -50.40 -2.48 -6.08
N ALA A 368 -50.75 -3.59 -5.42
CA ALA A 368 -50.58 -4.92 -5.98
C ALA A 368 -51.33 -5.02 -7.32
N VAL A 369 -50.60 -5.31 -8.39
CA VAL A 369 -51.23 -5.74 -9.64
C VAL A 369 -51.83 -7.12 -9.40
N ASN A 370 -53.15 -7.15 -9.50
CA ASN A 370 -54.00 -8.31 -9.38
C ASN A 370 -53.54 -9.40 -10.36
N SER A 371 -53.01 -10.52 -9.85
CA SER A 371 -52.96 -11.76 -10.62
C SER A 371 -53.47 -12.91 -9.74
N SER A 372 -54.68 -13.35 -10.06
CA SER A 372 -55.46 -14.43 -9.45
C SER A 372 -54.85 -15.83 -9.65
N LYS A 373 -53.53 -15.94 -9.81
CA LYS A 373 -52.86 -17.19 -10.23
C LYS A 373 -51.96 -17.83 -9.17
N TYR A 374 -51.70 -17.17 -8.04
CA TYR A 374 -50.85 -17.73 -6.99
C TYR A 374 -51.49 -17.56 -5.60
N PRO A 375 -51.79 -18.67 -4.90
CA PRO A 375 -52.43 -18.61 -3.59
C PRO A 375 -51.48 -17.96 -2.59
N THR A 376 -51.98 -16.91 -1.96
CA THR A 376 -51.54 -16.34 -0.70
C THR A 376 -51.25 -17.44 0.33
N LYS A 377 -49.99 -17.87 0.46
CA LYS A 377 -49.52 -18.61 1.63
C LYS A 377 -48.06 -18.28 1.91
N TYR A 378 -47.87 -17.62 3.05
CA TYR A 378 -46.63 -17.25 3.75
C TYR A 378 -45.93 -15.95 3.33
N PHE A 379 -46.61 -14.81 3.51
CA PHE A 379 -45.91 -13.58 3.90
C PHE A 379 -46.27 -13.26 5.34
N ARG A 380 -45.39 -13.65 6.27
CA ARG A 380 -45.40 -13.17 7.65
C ARG A 380 -44.14 -12.35 7.81
N VAL A 381 -44.28 -11.02 7.72
CA VAL A 381 -43.24 -10.09 8.15
C VAL A 381 -43.25 -10.13 9.67
N THR A 382 -42.43 -11.00 10.23
CA THR A 382 -42.00 -10.90 11.62
C THR A 382 -40.53 -10.53 11.58
N SER A 383 -40.23 -9.33 12.07
CA SER A 383 -38.96 -8.97 12.72
C SER A 383 -38.07 -10.19 12.94
N LEU A 384 -37.17 -10.44 12.00
CA LEU A 384 -36.05 -11.35 12.22
C LEU A 384 -34.85 -10.44 12.40
N GLU A 385 -34.30 -10.50 13.61
CA GLU A 385 -32.99 -9.99 13.98
C GLU A 385 -31.96 -10.21 12.86
N PRO A 386 -30.94 -9.34 12.73
CA PRO A 386 -29.95 -9.47 11.67
C PRO A 386 -29.15 -10.77 11.86
N LYS A 387 -29.54 -11.83 11.16
CA LYS A 387 -28.66 -12.98 10.93
C LYS A 387 -27.65 -12.56 9.88
N ILE A 388 -26.52 -12.02 10.35
CA ILE A 388 -25.30 -11.88 9.56
C ILE A 388 -24.87 -13.30 9.17
N GLN A 389 -25.23 -13.74 7.96
CA GLN A 389 -24.64 -14.93 7.37
C GLN A 389 -23.32 -14.52 6.70
N ILE A 390 -22.22 -14.87 7.36
CA ILE A 390 -20.89 -14.86 6.76
C ILE A 390 -20.87 -16.02 5.75
N TYR A 391 -20.92 -15.70 4.46
CA TYR A 391 -20.70 -16.71 3.42
C TYR A 391 -19.22 -17.13 3.47
N PRO A 392 -18.92 -18.44 3.55
CA PRO A 392 -17.55 -18.89 3.42
C PRO A 392 -17.00 -18.46 2.04
N LEU A 393 -15.74 -18.03 2.02
CA LEU A 393 -14.97 -17.73 0.82
C LEU A 393 -15.23 -18.81 -0.25
N PRO A 394 -15.48 -18.46 -1.52
CA PRO A 394 -15.33 -19.43 -2.60
C PRO A 394 -13.91 -19.99 -2.52
N GLU A 395 -13.76 -21.31 -2.68
CA GLU A 395 -12.46 -21.97 -2.49
C GLU A 395 -11.36 -21.21 -3.26
N LYS A 396 -10.22 -20.97 -2.57
CA LYS A 396 -9.02 -20.25 -3.06
C LYS A 396 -8.62 -20.63 -4.51
N LYS A 397 -8.98 -21.86 -4.94
CA LYS A 397 -8.79 -22.39 -6.28
C LYS A 397 -9.45 -21.56 -7.40
N TYR A 398 -10.61 -20.94 -7.17
CA TYR A 398 -11.32 -20.19 -8.22
C TYR A 398 -10.63 -18.90 -8.68
N TYR A 399 -9.76 -18.33 -7.84
CA TYR A 399 -9.16 -17.01 -8.08
C TYR A 399 -7.73 -17.09 -8.63
N LEU A 400 -7.02 -18.18 -8.35
CA LEU A 400 -5.59 -18.35 -8.69
C LEU A 400 -5.33 -19.12 -9.99
N GLU A 401 -6.36 -19.61 -10.68
CA GLU A 401 -6.24 -20.33 -11.97
C GLU A 401 -6.18 -19.38 -13.20
N ARG A 402 -5.67 -18.15 -13.04
CA ARG A 402 -5.54 -17.17 -14.14
C ARG A 402 -4.10 -16.77 -14.43
#